data_AF-A0A8T2Z647-F1
#
_entry.id   AF-A0A8T2Z647-F1
#
_cell.length_a   1.000
_cell.length_b   1.000
_cell.length_c   1.000
_cell.angle_alpha   90.00
_cell.angle_beta   90.00
_cell.angle_gamma   90.00
#
_symmetry.space_group_name_H-M   'P 1'
#
loop_
_entity.id
_entity.type
_entity.pdbx_description
1 polymer ?
#
loop_
_entity_poly.entity_id
_entity_poly.type
_entity_poly.pdbx_seq_one_letter_code
_entity_poly.pdbx_strand_id
1 'polypeptide(L)'
;MESANISRGSDSFRGSSRGVSSVWRNSTVEVFSRSSREEDDEEALKWAALEKLPTYDRLRKGILTSASRGIISEVDIENLGVQERKQLLERLVKVADEDNEKFLWKLKNRVER
;
A
#
# COMPACT_ATOMS: atom_id res chain seq x y z
N MET A 1 -78.11 19.88 8.71
CA MET A 1 -77.38 19.06 7.72
C MET A 1 -75.92 19.06 8.14
N GLU A 2 -75.58 18.05 8.94
CA GLU A 2 -74.23 17.82 9.46
C GLU A 2 -73.33 17.27 8.34
N SER A 3 -72.11 17.77 8.30
CA SER A 3 -71.09 17.39 7.31
C SER A 3 -70.30 16.18 7.81
N ALA A 4 -70.03 15.27 6.88
CA ALA A 4 -69.48 13.94 7.11
C ALA A 4 -67.95 13.90 7.25
N ASN A 5 -67.50 12.96 8.11
CA ASN A 5 -66.29 12.11 8.08
C ASN A 5 -64.92 12.83 8.04
N ILE A 6 -63.77 12.28 8.44
CA ILE A 6 -63.20 10.94 8.24
C ILE A 6 -62.09 10.73 9.30
N SER A 7 -62.03 9.51 9.85
CA SER A 7 -61.02 9.02 10.80
C SER A 7 -59.62 8.86 10.18
N ARG A 8 -58.55 9.18 10.92
CA ARG A 8 -57.17 8.83 10.53
C ARG A 8 -56.26 8.54 11.75
N GLY A 9 -55.99 7.24 11.91
CA GLY A 9 -54.69 6.63 12.26
C GLY A 9 -53.86 7.19 13.41
N SER A 10 -53.83 6.43 14.51
CA SER A 10 -52.78 6.42 15.53
C SER A 10 -51.47 5.84 14.99
N ASP A 11 -50.35 6.51 15.25
CA ASP A 11 -49.04 5.88 15.54
C ASP A 11 -48.11 6.93 16.15
N SER A 12 -47.95 6.90 17.47
CA SER A 12 -47.06 7.80 18.21
C SER A 12 -46.02 6.98 18.98
N PHE A 13 -44.88 6.74 18.34
CA PHE A 13 -43.64 6.39 19.03
C PHE A 13 -42.56 7.40 18.62
N ARG A 14 -42.46 8.49 19.39
CA ARG A 14 -41.28 9.36 19.39
C ARG A 14 -40.85 9.62 20.82
N GLY A 15 -40.30 8.57 21.43
CA GLY A 15 -39.58 8.65 22.70
C GLY A 15 -38.16 9.15 22.46
N SER A 16 -37.89 10.38 22.87
CA SER A 16 -36.55 10.98 22.97
C SER A 16 -35.71 10.24 24.00
N SER A 17 -34.40 10.11 23.76
CA SER A 17 -33.39 10.24 24.83
C SER A 17 -31.94 10.15 24.33
N ARG A 18 -31.20 11.20 24.73
CA ARG A 18 -29.80 11.20 25.19
C ARG A 18 -28.72 11.39 24.11
N GLY A 19 -28.30 12.65 24.03
CA GLY A 19 -27.07 13.05 23.37
C GLY A 19 -25.84 12.42 24.02
N VAL A 20 -24.94 11.97 23.17
CA VAL A 20 -23.52 11.87 23.46
C VAL A 20 -22.78 12.34 22.21
N SER A 21 -22.48 13.64 22.14
CA SER A 21 -21.64 14.16 21.07
C SER A 21 -20.75 15.28 21.57
N SER A 22 -19.56 14.91 22.06
CA SER A 22 -18.43 15.85 22.07
C SER A 22 -17.06 15.21 22.33
N VAL A 23 -16.94 13.93 22.69
CA VAL A 23 -15.63 13.39 23.11
C VAL A 23 -14.70 12.98 21.96
N TRP A 24 -15.14 13.05 20.69
CA TRP A 24 -14.35 12.56 19.55
C TRP A 24 -13.78 13.68 18.66
N ARG A 25 -13.39 14.83 19.24
CA ARG A 25 -12.84 15.95 18.45
C ARG A 25 -11.38 16.31 18.72
N ASN A 26 -10.66 15.61 19.60
CA ASN A 26 -9.26 15.95 19.88
C ASN A 26 -8.23 14.83 19.67
N SER A 27 -8.63 13.68 19.11
CA SER A 27 -7.70 12.56 18.82
C SER A 27 -7.56 12.28 17.32
N THR A 28 -7.81 13.27 16.45
CA THR A 28 -7.58 13.13 15.00
C THR A 28 -6.33 13.87 14.52
N VAL A 29 -5.71 14.69 15.37
CA VAL A 29 -4.57 15.53 14.97
C VAL A 29 -3.21 14.98 15.39
N GLU A 30 -3.16 13.89 16.16
CA GLU A 30 -1.88 13.28 16.60
C GLU A 30 -1.74 11.77 16.29
N VAL A 31 -2.70 11.19 15.56
CA VAL A 31 -2.68 9.75 15.21
C VAL A 31 -1.83 9.44 13.97
N PHE A 32 -1.37 10.45 13.22
CA PHE A 32 -0.28 10.28 12.27
C PHE A 32 1.07 10.34 13.01
N SER A 33 1.21 9.48 14.02
CA SER A 33 2.53 9.13 14.52
C SER A 33 3.22 8.38 13.39
N ARG A 34 4.05 9.11 12.63
CA ARG A 34 4.92 8.62 11.55
C ARG A 34 5.81 7.51 12.11
N SER A 35 5.26 6.30 12.13
CA SER A 35 6.00 5.10 12.49
C SER A 35 6.76 4.65 11.24
N SER A 36 7.93 4.05 11.42
CA SER A 36 8.72 3.46 10.34
C SER A 36 8.00 2.37 9.54
N ARG A 37 6.75 2.03 9.88
CA ARG A 37 5.86 1.17 9.09
C ARG A 37 5.26 1.86 7.87
N GLU A 38 5.09 3.18 7.91
CA GLU A 38 4.48 3.93 6.80
C GLU A 38 5.34 3.88 5.54
N GLU A 39 6.68 3.84 5.69
CA GLU A 39 7.62 3.69 4.56
C GLU A 39 7.49 2.33 3.88
N ASP A 40 7.36 1.24 4.66
CA ASP A 40 7.18 -0.12 4.14
C ASP A 40 5.80 -0.28 3.43
N ASP A 41 4.77 0.36 3.97
CA ASP A 41 3.43 0.38 3.35
C ASP A 41 3.45 1.13 2.00
N GLU A 42 4.21 2.23 1.89
CA GLU A 42 4.40 2.94 0.62
C GLU A 42 5.17 2.10 -0.42
N GLU A 43 6.18 1.34 0.02
CA GLU A 43 6.90 0.39 -0.85
C GLU A 43 5.98 -0.71 -1.36
N ALA A 44 5.18 -1.31 -0.48
CA ALA A 44 4.22 -2.34 -0.82
C ALA A 44 3.19 -1.84 -1.86
N LEU A 45 2.73 -0.59 -1.73
CA LEU A 45 1.85 0.05 -2.70
C LEU A 45 2.52 0.23 -4.07
N LYS A 46 3.81 0.60 -4.12
CA LYS A 46 4.57 0.70 -5.37
C LYS A 46 4.75 -0.67 -6.04
N TRP A 47 5.04 -1.71 -5.26
CA TRP A 47 5.12 -3.08 -5.77
C TRP A 47 3.78 -3.56 -6.34
N ALA A 48 2.67 -3.30 -5.63
CA ALA A 48 1.33 -3.63 -6.10
C ALA A 48 0.98 -2.91 -7.42
N ALA A 49 1.41 -1.65 -7.59
CA ALA A 49 1.21 -0.92 -8.83
C ALA A 49 1.96 -1.58 -10.00
N LEU A 50 3.20 -2.02 -9.80
CA LEU A 50 3.99 -2.72 -10.83
C LEU A 50 3.41 -4.09 -11.19
N GLU A 51 2.84 -4.82 -10.24
CA GLU A 51 2.21 -6.12 -10.50
C GLU A 51 0.97 -5.98 -11.39
N LYS A 52 0.27 -4.85 -11.31
CA LYS A 52 -0.92 -4.56 -12.12
C LYS A 52 -0.59 -4.13 -13.54
N LEU A 53 0.66 -3.90 -13.88
CA LEU A 53 1.07 -3.55 -15.23
C LEU A 53 0.95 -4.73 -16.20
N PRO A 54 0.73 -4.47 -17.50
CA PRO A 54 0.89 -5.47 -18.55
C PRO A 54 2.26 -6.13 -18.50
N THR A 55 2.37 -7.38 -18.96
CA THR A 55 3.60 -8.18 -18.89
C THR A 55 4.83 -7.46 -19.45
N TYR A 56 4.65 -6.69 -20.52
CA TYR A 56 5.74 -5.94 -21.15
C TYR A 56 6.30 -4.84 -20.25
N ASP A 57 5.42 -4.01 -19.69
CA ASP A 57 5.80 -2.89 -18.83
C ASP A 57 6.40 -3.40 -17.51
N ARG A 58 5.87 -4.50 -16.99
CA ARG A 58 6.38 -5.15 -15.77
C ARG A 58 7.83 -5.65 -15.92
N LEU A 59 8.25 -6.04 -17.13
CA LEU A 59 9.64 -6.47 -17.37
C LEU A 59 10.62 -5.31 -17.49
N ARG A 60 10.11 -4.11 -17.76
CA ARG A 60 10.92 -2.92 -18.06
C ARG A 60 10.93 -1.91 -16.93
N LYS A 61 9.96 -1.96 -16.03
CA LYS A 61 9.87 -1.07 -14.88
C LYS A 61 10.23 -1.81 -13.59
N GLY A 62 10.95 -1.12 -12.73
CA GLY A 62 11.36 -1.65 -11.44
C GLY A 62 11.49 -0.55 -10.39
N ILE A 63 11.80 -0.96 -9.17
CA ILE A 63 12.03 -0.05 -8.06
C ILE A 63 13.53 -0.03 -7.75
N LEU A 64 14.13 1.15 -7.73
CA LEU A 64 15.52 1.34 -7.33
C LEU A 64 15.58 2.25 -6.10
N THR A 65 16.18 1.73 -5.02
CA THR A 65 16.57 2.51 -3.85
C THR A 65 17.84 3.30 -4.19
N SER A 66 17.92 4.61 -3.99
CA SER A 66 19.20 5.32 -4.15
C SER A 66 20.06 5.18 -2.88
N ALA A 67 21.35 4.81 -3.01
CA ALA A 67 22.23 4.59 -1.85
C ALA A 67 22.48 5.87 -1.03
N SER A 68 22.32 7.05 -1.64
CA SER A 68 22.64 8.33 -1.01
C SER A 68 21.51 8.92 -0.17
N ARG A 69 20.25 8.51 -0.41
CA ARG A 69 19.08 9.13 0.24
C ARG A 69 18.02 8.15 0.71
N GLY A 70 18.19 6.85 0.48
CA GLY A 70 17.15 5.86 0.74
C GLY A 70 15.88 6.09 -0.09
N ILE A 71 15.92 7.01 -1.08
CA ILE A 71 14.74 7.36 -1.87
C ILE A 71 14.45 6.21 -2.82
N ILE A 72 13.20 5.77 -2.80
CA ILE A 72 12.65 4.66 -3.54
C ILE A 72 11.90 5.20 -4.74
N SER A 73 12.53 5.11 -5.91
CA SER A 73 11.98 5.60 -7.18
C SER A 73 11.54 4.44 -8.07
N GLU A 74 10.38 4.56 -8.70
CA GLU A 74 10.04 3.78 -9.89
C GLU A 74 10.98 4.20 -11.01
N VAL A 75 11.61 3.24 -11.68
CA VAL A 75 12.57 3.48 -12.74
C VAL A 75 12.26 2.60 -13.94
N ASP A 76 12.38 3.19 -15.11
CA ASP A 76 12.39 2.46 -16.38
C ASP A 76 13.82 2.00 -16.69
N ILE A 77 13.99 0.69 -16.83
CA ILE A 77 15.27 0.03 -17.04
C ILE A 77 15.92 0.50 -18.34
N GLU A 78 15.14 0.84 -19.37
CA GLU A 78 15.67 1.34 -20.64
C GLU A 78 16.26 2.74 -20.52
N ASN A 79 15.69 3.56 -19.64
CA ASN A 79 15.99 4.98 -19.51
C ASN A 79 16.92 5.31 -18.32
N LEU A 80 17.46 4.29 -17.64
CA LEU A 80 18.43 4.48 -16.54
C LEU A 80 19.69 5.22 -17.01
N GLY A 81 20.13 6.19 -16.20
CA GLY A 81 21.43 6.85 -16.38
C GLY A 81 22.61 5.92 -16.10
N VAL A 82 23.80 6.22 -16.65
CA VAL A 82 25.00 5.37 -16.52
C VAL A 82 25.38 5.09 -15.05
N GLN A 83 25.24 6.08 -14.18
CA GLN A 83 25.54 5.94 -12.75
C GLN A 83 24.53 5.03 -12.04
N GLU A 84 23.24 5.16 -12.37
CA GLU A 84 22.16 4.35 -11.80
C GLU A 84 22.28 2.90 -12.26
N ARG A 85 22.62 2.67 -13.54
CA ARG A 85 22.92 1.32 -14.07
C ARG A 85 24.09 0.68 -13.34
N LYS A 86 25.16 1.44 -13.09
CA LYS A 86 26.32 0.95 -12.34
C LYS A 86 25.94 0.54 -10.92
N GLN A 87 25.14 1.36 -10.23
CA GLN A 87 24.67 1.06 -8.87
C GLN A 87 23.74 -0.15 -8.85
N LEU A 88 22.82 -0.27 -9.82
CA LEU A 88 21.96 -1.44 -9.97
C LEU A 88 22.80 -2.71 -10.18
N LEU A 89 23.79 -2.67 -11.07
CA LEU A 89 24.67 -3.80 -11.35
C LEU A 89 25.50 -4.20 -10.12
N GLU A 90 26.08 -3.22 -9.42
CA GLU A 90 26.87 -3.47 -8.22
C GLU A 90 26.04 -4.17 -7.13
N ARG A 91 24.77 -3.81 -6.98
CA ARG A 91 23.87 -4.48 -6.04
C ARG A 91 23.47 -5.86 -6.51
N LEU A 92 23.13 -6.04 -7.78
CA LEU A 92 22.78 -7.36 -8.32
C LEU A 92 23.94 -8.34 -8.15
N VAL A 93 25.18 -7.89 -8.38
CA VAL A 93 26.39 -8.69 -8.17
C VAL A 93 26.61 -8.98 -6.68
N LYS A 94 26.47 -8.00 -5.79
CA LYS A 94 26.58 -8.24 -4.33
C LYS A 94 25.51 -9.20 -3.80
N VAL A 95 24.26 -9.04 -4.23
CA VAL A 95 23.15 -9.94 -3.88
C VAL A 95 23.40 -11.34 -4.45
N ALA A 96 24.05 -11.45 -5.61
CA ALA A 96 24.41 -12.74 -6.17
C ALA A 96 25.40 -13.52 -5.30
N ASP A 97 26.31 -12.86 -4.60
CA ASP A 97 27.26 -13.52 -3.70
C ASP A 97 26.60 -14.01 -2.40
N GLU A 98 25.59 -13.29 -1.87
CA GLU A 98 24.99 -13.58 -0.55
C GLU A 98 23.66 -14.38 -0.60
N ASP A 99 22.84 -14.16 -1.63
CA ASP A 99 21.47 -14.70 -1.71
C ASP A 99 21.28 -15.75 -2.80
N ASN A 100 22.11 -15.80 -3.85
CA ASN A 100 21.95 -16.85 -4.86
C ASN A 100 22.23 -18.23 -4.30
N GLU A 101 23.19 -18.41 -3.40
CA GLU A 101 23.43 -19.71 -2.78
C GLU A 101 22.19 -20.22 -2.06
N LYS A 102 21.53 -19.36 -1.27
CA LYS A 102 20.28 -19.69 -0.57
C LYS A 102 19.12 -19.92 -1.54
N PHE A 103 19.02 -19.12 -2.60
CA PHE A 103 17.99 -19.28 -3.62
C PHE A 103 18.15 -20.61 -4.38
N LEU A 104 19.35 -20.90 -4.87
CA LEU A 104 19.67 -22.14 -5.58
C LEU A 104 19.52 -23.36 -4.67
N TRP A 105 19.88 -23.24 -3.39
CA TRP A 105 19.67 -24.31 -2.42
C TRP A 105 18.17 -24.59 -2.17
N LYS A 106 17.36 -23.54 -2.01
CA LYS A 106 15.89 -23.68 -1.92
C LYS A 106 15.27 -24.25 -3.19
N LEU A 107 15.78 -23.88 -4.36
CA LEU A 107 15.34 -24.39 -5.66
C LEU A 107 15.66 -25.89 -5.79
N LYS A 108 16.90 -26.29 -5.44
CA LYS A 108 17.32 -27.70 -5.41
C LYS A 108 16.39 -28.55 -4.55
N ASN A 109 16.12 -28.12 -3.30
CA ASN A 109 15.23 -28.84 -2.39
C ASN A 109 13.78 -29.00 -2.92
N ARG A 110 13.33 -28.11 -3.82
CA ARG A 110 12.01 -28.21 -4.46
C ARG A 110 12.01 -29.19 -5.63
N VAL A 111 13.13 -29.31 -6.33
CA VAL A 111 13.29 -30.22 -7.50
C VAL A 111 13.58 -31.65 -7.05
N GLU A 112 14.27 -31.85 -5.93
CA GLU A 112 14.57 -33.17 -5.36
C GLU A 112 13.40 -33.80 -4.58
N ARG A 113 12.25 -33.12 -4.46
CA ARG A 113 11.04 -33.64 -3.80
C ARG A 113 10.09 -34.35 -4.76
#